data_AF-A0A160KVH5-F1
#
_entry.id   AF-A0A160KVH5-F1
#
_cell.length_a   1.000
_cell.length_b   1.000
_cell.length_c   1.000
_cell.angle_alpha   90.00
_cell.angle_beta   90.00
_cell.angle_gamma   90.00
#
_symmetry.space_group_name_H-M   'P 1'
#
loop_
_entity.id
_entity.type
_entity.pdbx_description
1 polymer ?
#
loop_
_entity_poly.entity_id
_entity_poly.type
_entity_poly.pdbx_seq_one_letter_code
_entity_poly.pdbx_strand_id
1 'polypeptide(L)' 'MAQLTDLISTRIAPSRRSTLQSVARLRTSNDGHRRIYEAIAQKDSALAEEAARQHVRTVFEQILLASAERPAVSTDEA' A
#
# COMPACT_ATOMS: atom_id res chain seq x y z
N MET A 1 17.75 -0.02 9.44
CA MET A 1 16.97 -0.83 8.48
C MET A 1 15.84 -1.63 9.13
N ALA A 2 16.06 -2.29 10.29
CA ALA A 2 15.04 -3.15 10.94
C ALA A 2 13.68 -2.46 11.23
N GLN A 3 13.68 -1.19 11.63
CA GLN A 3 12.43 -0.47 11.98
C GLN A 3 11.48 -0.26 10.79
N LEU A 4 12.00 -0.01 9.58
CA LEU A 4 11.16 0.20 8.40
C LEU A 4 10.50 -1.11 7.98
N THR A 5 11.26 -2.21 8.00
CA THR A 5 10.75 -3.54 7.66
C THR A 5 9.68 -4.01 8.65
N ASP A 6 9.85 -3.74 9.94
CA ASP A 6 8.83 -4.03 10.95
C ASP A 6 7.57 -3.20 10.77
N LEU A 7 7.71 -1.92 10.42
CA LEU A 7 6.58 -1.03 10.18
C LEU A 7 5.77 -1.45 8.94
N ILE A 8 6.46 -1.90 7.88
CA ILE A 8 5.83 -2.50 6.70
C ILE A 8 5.11 -3.81 7.08
N SER A 9 5.76 -4.71 7.80
CA SER A 9 5.17 -6.00 8.17
C SER A 9 3.96 -5.85 9.10
N THR A 10 4.00 -4.95 10.08
CA THR A 10 2.93 -4.81 11.08
C THR A 10 1.78 -3.91 10.61
N ARG A 11 2.06 -2.85 9.84
CA ARG A 11 1.03 -1.89 9.40
C ARG A 11 0.57 -2.10 7.96
N ILE A 12 1.45 -2.61 7.08
CA ILE A 12 1.13 -2.81 5.65
C ILE A 12 0.69 -4.24 5.36
N ALA A 13 1.23 -5.29 6.00
CA ALA A 13 0.79 -6.66 5.71
C ALA A 13 -0.72 -6.93 5.90
N PRO A 14 -1.42 -6.36 6.92
CA PRO A 14 -2.88 -6.50 7.05
C PRO A 14 -3.66 -5.97 5.84
N SER A 15 -3.12 -4.98 5.10
CA SER A 15 -3.73 -4.46 3.88
C SER A 15 -3.68 -5.41 2.68
N ARG A 16 -2.83 -6.43 2.75
CA ARG A 16 -2.66 -7.45 1.73
C ARG A 16 -3.64 -8.62 1.89
N ARG A 17 -4.51 -8.62 2.91
CA ARG A 17 -5.62 -9.59 2.97
C ARG A 17 -6.43 -9.51 1.67
N SER A 18 -6.70 -10.65 1.06
CA SER A 18 -7.42 -10.76 -0.21
C SER A 18 -8.78 -10.04 -0.19
N THR A 19 -9.44 -10.02 0.98
CA THR A 19 -10.70 -9.29 1.23
C THR A 19 -10.59 -7.77 1.06
N LEU A 20 -9.37 -7.22 0.97
CA LEU A 20 -9.10 -5.79 0.78
C LEU A 20 -8.49 -5.48 -0.59
N GLN A 21 -8.30 -6.49 -1.43
CA GLN A 21 -7.64 -6.36 -2.72
C GLN A 21 -8.70 -6.31 -3.83
N SER A 22 -9.10 -5.11 -4.23
CA SER A 22 -9.91 -4.92 -5.43
C SER A 22 -9.02 -4.86 -6.68
N VAL A 23 -9.59 -5.16 -7.86
CA VAL A 23 -8.90 -5.01 -9.15
C VAL A 23 -8.37 -3.59 -9.34
N ALA A 24 -9.13 -2.58 -8.89
CA ALA A 24 -8.71 -1.19 -8.93
C ALA A 24 -7.45 -0.95 -8.06
N ARG A 25 -7.41 -1.45 -6.82
CA ARG A 25 -6.23 -1.33 -5.95
C ARG A 25 -5.00 -2.01 -6.53
N LEU A 26 -5.17 -3.20 -7.10
CA LEU A 26 -4.08 -3.93 -7.76
C LEU A 26 -3.49 -3.12 -8.93
N ARG A 27 -4.33 -2.52 -9.78
CA ARG A 27 -3.86 -1.65 -10.86
C ARG A 27 -3.07 -0.45 -10.33
N THR A 28 -3.60 0.25 -9.34
CA THR A 28 -2.91 1.41 -8.74
C THR A 28 -1.56 1.02 -8.12
N SER A 29 -1.50 -0.12 -7.42
CA SER A 29 -0.24 -0.61 -6.84
C SER A 29 0.79 -0.93 -7.91
N ASN A 30 0.36 -1.64 -8.98
CA ASN A 30 1.24 -2.01 -10.09
C ASN A 30 1.78 -0.77 -10.85
N ASP A 31 0.95 0.26 -11.03
CA ASP A 31 1.40 1.52 -11.63
C ASP A 31 2.43 2.23 -10.75
N GLY A 32 2.25 2.22 -9.42
CA GLY A 32 3.25 2.72 -8.48
C GLY A 32 4.58 1.99 -8.60
N HIS A 33 4.56 0.65 -8.65
CA HIS A 33 5.78 -0.14 -8.86
C HIS A 33 6.47 0.15 -10.20
N ARG A 34 5.70 0.35 -11.28
CA ARG A 34 6.24 0.67 -12.59
C ARG A 34 7.01 2.00 -12.58
N ARG A 35 6.45 3.04 -11.96
CA ARG A 35 7.10 4.36 -11.84
C ARG A 35 8.43 4.29 -11.07
N ILE A 36 8.46 3.53 -9.98
CA ILE A 36 9.70 3.31 -9.21
C ILE A 36 10.74 2.62 -10.10
N TYR A 37 10.33 1.56 -10.81
CA TYR A 37 11.22 0.82 -11.70
C TYR A 37 11.78 1.71 -12.81
N GLU A 38 10.92 2.51 -13.47
CA GLU A 38 11.33 3.42 -14.55
C GLU A 38 12.36 4.46 -14.07
N ALA A 39 12.15 5.03 -12.88
CA ALA A 39 13.09 5.97 -12.29
C ALA A 39 14.45 5.32 -11.96
N ILE A 40 14.44 4.09 -11.42
CA ILE A 40 15.66 3.32 -11.18
C ILE A 40 16.37 2.99 -12.50
N ALA A 41 15.63 2.60 -13.53
CA ALA A 41 16.20 2.27 -14.84
C ALA A 41 16.88 3.50 -15.48
N GLN A 42 16.36 4.69 -15.24
CA GLN A 42 16.95 5.96 -15.64
C GLN A 42 18.11 6.42 -14.74
N LYS A 43 18.40 5.69 -13.66
CA LYS A 43 19.39 6.04 -12.62
C LYS A 43 19.09 7.39 -11.93
N ASP A 44 17.82 7.78 -11.88
CA ASP A 44 17.38 8.97 -11.18
C ASP A 44 16.95 8.59 -9.75
N SER A 45 17.88 8.74 -8.81
CA SER A 45 17.63 8.39 -7.41
C SER A 45 16.59 9.29 -6.75
N ALA A 46 16.51 10.56 -7.14
CA ALA A 46 15.56 11.51 -6.55
C ALA A 46 14.14 11.18 -7.00
N LEU A 47 13.96 10.91 -8.29
CA LEU A 47 12.68 10.49 -8.84
C LEU A 47 12.24 9.13 -8.29
N ALA A 48 13.17 8.19 -8.13
CA ALA A 48 12.87 6.88 -7.55
C ALA A 48 12.38 7.00 -6.09
N GLU A 49 13.00 7.87 -5.31
CA GLU A 49 12.59 8.12 -3.92
C GLU A 49 11.20 8.79 -3.86
N GLU A 50 10.95 9.81 -4.68
CA GLU A 50 9.65 10.46 -4.74
C GLU A 50 8.55 9.49 -5.17
N ALA A 51 8.79 8.68 -6.20
CA ALA A 51 7.86 7.65 -6.66
C ALA A 51 7.57 6.61 -5.55
N ALA A 52 8.57 6.22 -4.77
CA ALA A 52 8.40 5.32 -3.64
C ALA A 52 7.56 5.95 -2.51
N ARG A 53 7.84 7.22 -2.16
CA ARG A 53 7.06 7.97 -1.16
C ARG A 53 5.59 8.09 -1.59
N GLN A 54 5.34 8.44 -2.85
CA GLN A 54 3.98 8.52 -3.40
C GLN A 54 3.28 7.16 -3.37
N HIS A 55 3.95 6.10 -3.80
CA HIS A 55 3.38 4.75 -3.78
C HIS A 55 2.92 4.34 -2.37
N VAL A 56 3.76 4.55 -1.35
CA VAL A 56 3.42 4.24 0.05
C VAL A 56 2.23 5.07 0.51
N ARG A 57 2.19 6.38 0.20
CA ARG A 57 1.07 7.26 0.55
C ARG A 57 -0.24 6.77 -0.07
N THR A 58 -0.25 6.47 -1.37
CA THR A 58 -1.45 5.98 -2.07
C THR A 58 -1.92 4.65 -1.51
N VAL A 59 -1.01 3.71 -1.21
CA VAL A 59 -1.39 2.43 -0.59
C VAL A 59 -2.03 2.68 0.78
N PHE A 60 -1.47 3.58 1.58
CA PHE A 60 -2.02 3.94 2.89
C PHE A 60 -3.43 4.55 2.80
N GLU A 61 -3.65 5.48 1.89
CA GLU A 61 -4.97 6.08 1.64
C GLU A 61 -6.02 5.02 1.26
N GLN A 62 -5.66 4.10 0.36
CA GLN A 62 -6.57 3.02 -0.03
C GLN A 62 -6.89 2.05 1.13
N ILE A 63 -5.97 1.88 2.08
CA ILE A 63 -6.21 1.08 3.29
C ILE A 63 -7.23 1.75 4.20
N LEU A 64 -7.10 3.07 4.39
CA LEU A 64 -8.03 3.84 5.21
C LEU A 64 -9.44 3.79 4.63
N LEU A 65 -9.57 3.99 3.32
CA LEU A 65 -10.86 3.90 2.62
C LEU A 65 -11.49 2.50 2.77
N ALA A 66 -10.72 1.44 2.50
CA ALA A 66 -11.22 0.06 2.62
C ALA A 66 -11.53 -0.37 4.08
N SER A 67 -10.98 0.34 5.07
CA SER A 67 -11.29 0.11 6.48
C SER A 67 -12.55 0.87 6.92
N ALA A 68 -12.84 2.02 6.32
CA ALA A 68 -14.06 2.79 6.57
C ALA A 68 -15.30 2.14 5.89
N GLU A 69 -15.12 1.47 4.75
CA GLU A 69 -16.21 0.80 4.01
C GLU A 69 -16.63 -0.55 4.61
N ARG A 70 -15.84 -1.13 5.53
CA ARG A 70 -16.28 -2.32 6.25
C ARG A 70 -17.26 -1.92 7.35
N PRO A 71 -18.53 -2.36 7.32
CA PRO A 71 -19.39 -2.21 8.48
C PRO A 71 -18.70 -2.90 9.66
N ALA A 72 -18.73 -2.26 10.84
CA ALA A 72 -18.30 -2.89 12.06
C ALA A 72 -19.04 -4.22 12.16
N VAL A 73 -18.32 -5.33 12.05
CA VAL A 73 -18.87 -6.63 12.41
C VAL A 73 -19.20 -6.48 13.89
N SER A 74 -20.49 -6.34 14.19
CA SER A 74 -21.02 -6.42 15.53
C SER A 74 -20.60 -7.78 16.07
N THR A 75 -19.59 -7.79 16.94
CA THR A 75 -19.37 -8.88 17.88
C THR A 75 -20.51 -8.80 18.88
N ASP A 76 -21.68 -9.28 18.45
CA ASP A 76 -22.75 -9.69 19.33
C ASP A 76 -23.04 -11.14 18.95
N GLU A 77 -22.33 -12.07 19.58
CA GLU A 77 -22.81 -13.43 19.78
C GLU A 77 -22.15 -14.06 21.02
N ALA A 78 -23.05 -14.38 21.96
CA ALA A 78 -23.03 -15.39 23.04
C ALA A 78 -22.12 -15.19 24.27
#